data_AF-A0A3M0ZFN1-F1
#
_entry.id   AF-A0A3M0ZFN1-F1
#
_cell.length_a   1.000
_cell.length_b   1.000
_cell.length_c   1.000
_cell.angle_alpha   90.00
_cell.angle_beta   90.00
_cell.angle_gamma   90.00
#
_symmetry.space_group_name_H-M   'P 1'
#
loop_
_entity.id
_entity.type
_entity.pdbx_description
1 polymer ?
#
loop_
_entity_poly.entity_id
_entity_poly.type
_entity_poly.pdbx_seq_one_letter_code
_entity_poly.pdbx_strand_id
1 'polypeptide(L)'
;MKREKGIVMGFRIGITGVVMMSCLFTGNVLSGAEKKVLHDFTRNAFLTTYLDWKGKVAGNGDGLEIRATGKGGGLVNAAYDLRSVADGTLALRLKVLPGNKESLLRIMLRDRDGTARFWSLPLKGCPEGKVMMVHVAGALPLSQGEQEKGGKVPGLDLGHIQQFHIQGSFRGRQPLAVALYELAVLPNS
;
A
#
# COMPACT_ATOMS: atom_id res chain seq x y z
N MET A 1 62.33 21.89 28.67
CA MET A 1 61.71 20.66 28.11
C MET A 1 60.20 20.90 27.98
N LYS A 2 59.73 21.39 26.82
CA LYS A 2 58.30 21.69 26.55
C LYS A 2 57.64 20.44 25.96
N ARG A 3 56.48 20.03 26.50
CA ARG A 3 55.65 18.96 25.91
C ARG A 3 54.42 19.59 25.27
N GLU A 4 54.32 19.49 23.95
CA GLU A 4 53.10 19.82 23.20
C GLU A 4 52.09 18.68 23.32
N LYS A 5 50.83 19.03 23.59
CA LYS A 5 49.68 18.11 23.57
C LYS A 5 48.98 18.26 22.22
N GLY A 6 49.09 17.24 21.38
CA GLY A 6 48.28 17.12 20.16
C GLY A 6 46.88 16.59 20.50
N ILE A 7 45.85 17.37 20.18
CA ILE A 7 44.44 16.95 20.21
C ILE A 7 44.08 16.43 18.82
N VAL A 8 43.69 15.16 18.72
CA VAL A 8 43.16 14.57 17.49
C VAL A 8 41.63 14.67 17.56
N MET A 9 41.05 15.60 16.79
CA MET A 9 39.60 15.63 16.54
C MET A 9 39.27 14.65 15.40
N GLY A 10 38.58 13.57 15.74
CA GLY A 10 37.98 12.67 14.76
C GLY A 10 36.67 13.26 14.21
N PHE A 11 36.68 13.70 12.96
CA PHE A 11 35.48 14.13 12.23
C PHE A 11 34.73 12.87 11.75
N ARG A 12 33.53 12.60 12.29
CA ARG A 12 32.63 11.57 11.76
C ARG A 12 31.63 12.23 10.81
N ILE A 13 31.83 12.05 9.51
CA ILE A 13 30.85 12.42 8.48
C ILE A 13 29.77 11.33 8.47
N GLY A 14 28.64 11.61 9.11
CA GLY A 14 27.45 10.77 9.02
C GLY A 14 26.79 10.96 7.65
N ILE A 15 26.97 9.99 6.75
CA ILE A 15 26.21 9.93 5.50
C ILE A 15 24.82 9.40 5.84
N THR A 16 23.88 10.31 6.07
CA THR A 16 22.45 10.00 6.16
C THR A 16 21.98 9.65 4.74
N GLY A 17 22.13 8.38 4.37
CA GLY A 17 21.63 7.86 3.09
C GLY A 17 20.11 8.00 3.04
N VAL A 18 19.62 9.01 2.33
CA VAL A 18 18.21 9.10 1.97
C VAL A 18 17.95 7.99 0.97
N VAL A 19 17.45 6.85 1.43
CA VAL A 19 16.93 5.81 0.56
C VAL A 19 15.73 6.41 -0.17
N MET A 20 15.94 6.86 -1.40
CA MET A 20 14.87 7.29 -2.30
C MET A 20 14.04 6.06 -2.62
N MET A 21 12.93 5.89 -1.89
CA MET A 21 11.91 4.90 -2.17
C MET A 21 11.16 5.35 -3.44
N SER A 22 11.71 5.04 -4.61
CA SER A 22 11.09 5.34 -5.89
C SER A 22 9.88 4.43 -6.12
N CYS A 23 8.74 4.99 -6.57
CA CYS A 23 7.67 4.18 -7.17
C CYS A 23 8.31 3.37 -8.31
N LEU A 24 8.44 2.05 -8.14
CA LEU A 24 8.91 1.16 -9.20
C LEU A 24 7.77 0.99 -10.21
N PHE A 25 7.92 1.58 -11.38
CA PHE A 25 6.98 1.43 -12.48
C PHE A 25 7.37 0.21 -13.30
N THR A 26 6.50 -0.79 -13.29
CA THR A 26 6.51 -1.79 -14.36
C THR A 26 5.63 -1.24 -15.47
N GLY A 27 6.23 -0.95 -16.63
CA GLY A 27 5.46 -0.80 -17.87
C GLY A 27 4.65 -2.09 -18.13
N ASN A 28 3.70 -2.08 -19.06
CA ASN A 28 2.72 -3.15 -19.37
C ASN A 28 3.28 -4.55 -19.71
N VAL A 29 4.54 -4.86 -19.41
CA VAL A 29 5.23 -6.11 -19.76
C VAL A 29 5.54 -6.88 -18.48
N LEU A 30 4.52 -7.54 -17.91
CA LEU A 30 4.74 -8.73 -17.09
C LEU A 30 4.48 -9.93 -18.02
N SER A 31 5.54 -10.45 -18.61
CA SER A 31 5.47 -11.60 -19.52
C SER A 31 5.30 -12.89 -18.71
N GLY A 32 4.13 -13.53 -18.84
CA GLY A 32 3.95 -14.97 -18.60
C GLY A 32 3.41 -15.42 -17.23
N ALA A 33 3.60 -14.65 -16.16
CA ALA A 33 3.12 -15.05 -14.84
C ALA A 33 1.74 -14.42 -14.55
N GLU A 34 0.74 -15.26 -14.28
CA GLU A 34 -0.66 -14.83 -14.16
C GLU A 34 -0.89 -14.00 -12.89
N LYS A 35 -1.32 -12.75 -13.06
CA LYS A 35 -1.80 -11.88 -11.97
C LYS A 35 -3.13 -12.41 -11.42
N LYS A 36 -3.24 -12.52 -10.10
CA LYS A 36 -4.53 -12.78 -9.43
C LYS A 36 -5.25 -11.47 -9.09
N VAL A 37 -6.31 -11.13 -9.81
CA VAL A 37 -7.18 -9.99 -9.46
C VAL A 37 -7.96 -10.33 -8.19
N LEU A 38 -7.88 -9.46 -7.19
CA LEU A 38 -8.68 -9.56 -5.97
C LEU A 38 -9.97 -8.76 -6.14
N HIS A 39 -9.86 -7.49 -6.53
CA HIS A 39 -11.00 -6.59 -6.61
C HIS A 39 -10.91 -5.63 -7.79
N ASP A 40 -12.01 -5.50 -8.54
CA ASP A 40 -12.15 -4.57 -9.66
C ASP A 40 -13.01 -3.36 -9.22
N PHE A 41 -12.36 -2.21 -9.02
CA PHE A 41 -12.99 -0.97 -8.58
C PHE A 41 -13.74 -0.25 -9.70
N THR A 42 -13.61 -0.69 -10.95
CA THR A 42 -14.40 -0.16 -12.07
C THR A 42 -15.84 -0.70 -12.05
N ARG A 43 -16.05 -1.82 -11.37
CA ARG A 43 -17.36 -2.50 -11.26
C ARG A 43 -17.91 -2.53 -9.84
N ASN A 44 -17.03 -2.52 -8.84
CA ASN A 44 -17.41 -2.75 -7.44
C ASN A 44 -16.86 -1.65 -6.53
N ALA A 45 -17.74 -0.92 -5.86
CA ALA A 45 -17.37 0.05 -4.84
C ALA A 45 -16.97 -0.61 -3.51
N PHE A 46 -16.51 0.19 -2.55
CA PHE A 46 -16.40 -0.26 -1.16
C PHE A 46 -17.78 -0.62 -0.60
N LEU A 47 -17.83 -1.64 0.25
CA LEU A 47 -19.03 -1.94 1.04
C LEU A 47 -19.35 -0.79 1.99
N THR A 48 -18.32 -0.23 2.61
CA THR A 48 -18.45 0.95 3.46
C THR A 48 -17.17 1.77 3.48
N THR A 49 -17.30 3.06 3.79
CA THR A 49 -16.20 3.99 4.04
C THR A 49 -16.32 4.52 5.45
N TYR A 50 -15.19 4.75 6.11
CA TYR A 50 -15.17 5.16 7.52
C TYR A 50 -14.27 6.37 7.77
N LEU A 51 -14.48 6.99 8.94
CA LEU A 51 -13.80 8.22 9.37
C LEU A 51 -13.92 9.32 8.31
N ASP A 52 -12.82 9.99 7.97
CA ASP A 52 -12.81 11.16 7.10
C ASP A 52 -13.10 10.84 5.62
N TRP A 53 -13.18 9.55 5.27
CA TRP A 53 -13.54 9.11 3.91
C TRP A 53 -15.06 9.03 3.67
N LYS A 54 -15.88 9.16 4.71
CA LYS A 54 -17.35 9.09 4.58
C LYS A 54 -17.87 10.17 3.63
N GLY A 55 -18.56 9.75 2.57
CA GLY A 55 -19.10 10.65 1.54
C GLY A 55 -18.03 11.32 0.66
N LYS A 56 -16.78 10.82 0.70
CA LYS A 56 -15.63 11.34 -0.05
C LYS A 56 -15.09 10.34 -1.09
N VAL A 57 -15.83 9.26 -1.31
CA VAL A 57 -15.52 8.20 -2.26
C VAL A 57 -16.69 8.05 -3.22
N ALA A 58 -16.42 8.12 -4.52
CA ALA A 58 -17.43 8.05 -5.55
C ALA A 58 -16.90 7.34 -6.80
N GLY A 59 -17.76 6.63 -7.53
CA GLY A 59 -17.41 6.12 -8.86
C GLY A 59 -17.33 7.27 -9.87
N ASN A 60 -16.36 7.24 -10.77
CA ASN A 60 -16.20 8.25 -11.83
C ASN A 60 -16.33 7.68 -13.25
N GLY A 61 -16.97 6.50 -13.39
CA GLY A 61 -17.13 5.79 -14.67
C GLY A 61 -15.94 4.90 -15.04
N ASP A 62 -14.72 5.34 -14.71
CA ASP A 62 -13.50 4.59 -15.01
C ASP A 62 -12.92 3.85 -13.80
N GLY A 63 -13.36 4.18 -12.58
CA GLY A 63 -12.87 3.60 -11.33
C GLY A 63 -13.52 4.23 -10.10
N LEU A 64 -12.92 3.98 -8.94
CA LEU A 64 -13.36 4.51 -7.66
C LEU A 64 -12.46 5.67 -7.22
N GLU A 65 -13.00 6.88 -7.27
CA GLU A 65 -12.30 8.11 -6.90
C GLU A 65 -12.41 8.39 -5.40
N ILE A 66 -11.29 8.77 -4.79
CA ILE A 66 -11.16 9.12 -3.38
C ILE A 66 -10.59 10.53 -3.31
N ARG A 67 -11.35 11.46 -2.71
CA ARG A 67 -10.91 12.83 -2.41
C ARG A 67 -11.17 13.17 -0.96
N ALA A 68 -10.23 12.81 -0.10
CA ALA A 68 -10.36 12.93 1.35
C ALA A 68 -9.17 13.67 1.97
N THR A 69 -9.32 14.10 3.21
CA THR A 69 -8.25 14.62 4.06
C THR A 69 -8.30 13.89 5.40
N GLY A 70 -7.17 13.59 6.02
CA GLY A 70 -7.16 12.91 7.32
C GLY A 70 -7.35 11.40 7.24
N LYS A 71 -7.69 10.80 8.39
CA LYS A 71 -7.64 9.33 8.58
C LYS A 71 -8.90 8.70 8.01
N GLY A 72 -8.76 7.59 7.30
CA GLY A 72 -9.92 6.83 6.87
C GLY A 72 -9.59 5.65 6.00
N GLY A 73 -10.64 5.01 5.51
CA GLY A 73 -10.50 3.89 4.61
C GLY A 73 -11.83 3.41 4.03
N GLY A 74 -11.69 2.55 3.04
CA GLY A 74 -12.78 1.77 2.45
C GLY A 74 -12.59 0.30 2.75
N LEU A 75 -13.69 -0.39 3.04
CA LEU A 75 -13.73 -1.82 3.38
C LEU A 75 -14.46 -2.59 2.28
N VAL A 76 -13.95 -3.77 1.97
CA VAL A 76 -14.64 -4.79 1.17
C VAL A 76 -14.68 -6.10 1.96
N ASN A 77 -15.86 -6.72 2.04
CA ASN A 77 -15.97 -8.10 2.46
C ASN A 77 -15.69 -8.98 1.24
N ALA A 78 -14.80 -9.94 1.39
CA ALA A 78 -14.47 -10.86 0.32
C ALA A 78 -14.02 -12.20 0.89
N ALA A 79 -14.44 -13.29 0.25
CA ALA A 79 -13.96 -14.63 0.58
C ALA A 79 -12.88 -15.01 -0.43
N TYR A 80 -11.61 -14.83 -0.08
CA TYR A 80 -10.49 -15.22 -0.96
C TYR A 80 -9.69 -16.37 -0.36
N ASP A 81 -9.31 -17.30 -1.24
CA ASP A 81 -8.22 -18.24 -1.02
C ASP A 81 -7.01 -17.77 -1.84
N LEU A 82 -5.97 -17.33 -1.13
CA LEU A 82 -4.73 -16.78 -1.69
C LEU A 82 -3.55 -17.73 -1.53
N ARG A 83 -3.77 -18.99 -1.13
CA ARG A 83 -2.69 -19.95 -0.88
C ARG A 83 -1.85 -20.22 -2.13
N SER A 84 -2.46 -20.26 -3.31
CA SER A 84 -1.75 -20.48 -4.57
C SER A 84 -0.87 -19.30 -5.01
N VAL A 85 -1.02 -18.13 -4.38
CA VAL A 85 -0.25 -16.91 -4.65
C VAL A 85 0.40 -16.36 -3.37
N ALA A 86 0.69 -17.23 -2.40
CA ALA A 86 1.22 -16.83 -1.09
C ALA A 86 2.58 -16.10 -1.18
N ASP A 87 3.40 -16.48 -2.14
CA ASP A 87 4.69 -15.84 -2.44
C ASP A 87 4.55 -14.60 -3.32
N GLY A 88 3.33 -14.21 -3.72
CA GLY A 88 3.10 -13.00 -4.50
C GLY A 88 3.07 -11.73 -3.65
N THR A 89 3.12 -10.59 -4.32
CA THR A 89 3.06 -9.26 -3.71
C THR A 89 1.78 -8.51 -4.07
N LEU A 90 1.27 -7.69 -3.15
CA LEU A 90 0.10 -6.86 -3.45
C LEU A 90 0.49 -5.70 -4.38
N ALA A 91 -0.40 -5.41 -5.33
CA ALA A 91 -0.29 -4.23 -6.17
C ALA A 91 -1.66 -3.60 -6.40
N LEU A 92 -1.66 -2.27 -6.52
CA LEU A 92 -2.86 -1.48 -6.78
C LEU A 92 -2.70 -0.73 -8.09
N ARG A 93 -3.58 -1.01 -9.04
CA ARG A 93 -3.73 -0.21 -10.25
C ARG A 93 -4.50 1.05 -9.89
N LEU A 94 -3.84 2.20 -9.94
CA LEU A 94 -4.38 3.48 -9.52
C LEU A 94 -3.91 4.62 -10.42
N LYS A 95 -4.54 5.78 -10.27
CA LYS A 95 -4.11 7.06 -10.81
C LYS A 95 -4.01 8.06 -9.66
N VAL A 96 -2.85 8.69 -9.51
CA VAL A 96 -2.71 9.84 -8.59
C VAL A 96 -3.35 11.05 -9.26
N LEU A 97 -4.28 11.70 -8.57
CA LEU A 97 -5.02 12.85 -9.10
C LEU A 97 -4.36 14.16 -8.67
N PRO A 98 -4.57 15.26 -9.43
CA PRO A 98 -4.10 16.57 -9.02
C PRO A 98 -4.56 16.95 -7.61
N GLY A 99 -3.64 17.52 -6.84
CA GLY A 99 -3.87 17.94 -5.46
C GLY A 99 -3.57 16.86 -4.41
N ASN A 100 -3.15 15.66 -4.80
CA ASN A 100 -2.68 14.66 -3.86
C ASN A 100 -1.41 15.14 -3.13
N LYS A 101 -1.42 15.07 -1.80
CA LYS A 101 -0.26 15.32 -0.92
C LYS A 101 0.06 14.13 -0.02
N GLU A 102 -0.80 13.11 -0.02
CA GLU A 102 -0.53 11.88 0.69
C GLU A 102 0.62 11.11 0.03
N SER A 103 1.51 10.61 0.88
CA SER A 103 2.75 9.92 0.49
C SER A 103 2.60 8.40 0.44
N LEU A 104 1.60 7.85 1.11
CA LEU A 104 1.36 6.41 1.19
C LEU A 104 -0.13 6.06 1.33
N LEU A 105 -0.50 4.91 0.77
CA LEU A 105 -1.70 4.18 1.16
C LEU A 105 -1.30 2.95 1.97
N ARG A 106 -2.24 2.37 2.70
CA ARG A 106 -2.10 1.03 3.27
C ARG A 106 -3.16 0.12 2.71
N ILE A 107 -2.76 -1.10 2.35
CA ILE A 107 -3.67 -2.19 2.06
C ILE A 107 -3.63 -3.09 3.29
N MET A 108 -4.78 -3.42 3.85
CA MET A 108 -4.89 -4.37 4.96
C MET A 108 -5.68 -5.58 4.52
N LEU A 109 -5.17 -6.79 4.78
CA LEU A 109 -5.91 -8.04 4.65
C LEU A 109 -6.27 -8.54 6.05
N ARG A 110 -7.46 -9.13 6.18
CA ARG A 110 -7.92 -9.73 7.42
C ARG A 110 -8.54 -11.10 7.15
N ASP A 111 -8.12 -12.09 7.91
CA ASP A 111 -8.66 -13.44 7.82
C ASP A 111 -9.87 -13.66 8.75
N ARG A 112 -10.38 -14.90 8.72
CA ARG A 112 -11.55 -15.34 9.49
C ARG A 112 -11.36 -15.28 11.00
N ASP A 113 -10.15 -15.52 11.50
CA ASP A 113 -9.91 -15.53 12.94
C ASP A 113 -9.64 -14.12 13.49
N GLY A 114 -9.49 -13.16 12.58
CA GLY A 114 -9.38 -11.74 12.85
C GLY A 114 -7.94 -11.25 12.82
N THR A 115 -6.96 -12.09 12.48
CA THR A 115 -5.60 -11.65 12.18
C THR A 115 -5.64 -10.65 11.03
N ALA A 116 -4.96 -9.52 11.21
CA ALA A 116 -4.87 -8.46 10.23
C ALA A 116 -3.42 -8.05 10.02
N ARG A 117 -3.03 -7.94 8.75
CA ARG A 117 -1.73 -7.42 8.34
C ARG A 117 -1.91 -6.29 7.33
N PHE A 118 -1.00 -5.33 7.33
CA PHE A 118 -0.98 -4.27 6.34
C PHE A 118 0.32 -4.24 5.54
N TRP A 119 0.20 -3.67 4.34
CA TRP A 119 1.29 -3.36 3.45
C TRP A 119 1.21 -1.88 3.08
N SER A 120 2.36 -1.22 3.10
CA SER A 120 2.46 0.19 2.70
C SER A 120 2.63 0.28 1.19
N LEU A 121 1.84 1.12 0.54
CA LEU A 121 1.90 1.38 -0.90
C LEU A 121 2.36 2.84 -1.11
N PRO A 122 3.57 3.07 -1.63
CA PRO A 122 4.10 4.42 -1.80
C PRO A 122 3.36 5.17 -2.91
N LEU A 123 2.91 6.39 -2.61
CA LEU A 123 2.40 7.34 -3.61
C LEU A 123 3.42 8.43 -3.96
N LYS A 124 4.40 8.66 -3.09
CA LYS A 124 5.42 9.69 -3.31
C LYS A 124 6.24 9.36 -4.57
N GLY A 125 6.31 10.31 -5.49
CA GLY A 125 7.04 10.16 -6.76
C GLY A 125 6.24 9.48 -7.88
N CYS A 126 5.03 9.02 -7.59
CA CYS A 126 4.12 8.54 -8.64
C CYS A 126 3.59 9.72 -9.48
N PRO A 127 3.63 9.66 -10.83
CA PRO A 127 3.23 10.76 -11.69
C PRO A 127 1.73 11.03 -11.60
N GLU A 128 1.37 12.30 -11.44
CA GLU A 128 -0.03 12.72 -11.47
C GLU A 128 -0.65 12.47 -12.85
N GLY A 129 -1.94 12.15 -12.88
CA GLY A 129 -2.72 12.05 -14.11
C GLY A 129 -2.60 10.73 -14.88
N LYS A 130 -1.62 9.86 -14.54
CA LYS A 130 -1.39 8.59 -15.24
C LYS A 130 -1.94 7.39 -14.45
N VAL A 131 -2.56 6.44 -15.16
CA VAL A 131 -2.91 5.13 -14.58
C VAL A 131 -1.65 4.27 -14.56
N MET A 132 -1.38 3.63 -13.44
CA MET A 132 -0.19 2.81 -13.22
C MET A 132 -0.48 1.67 -12.27
N MET A 133 0.35 0.62 -12.31
CA MET A 133 0.38 -0.42 -11.28
C MET A 133 1.42 -0.03 -10.24
N VAL A 134 1.01 0.12 -8.97
CA VAL A 134 1.90 0.45 -7.86
C VAL A 134 2.03 -0.76 -6.96
N HIS A 135 3.26 -1.22 -6.75
CA HIS A 135 3.58 -2.32 -5.85
C HIS A 135 3.66 -1.84 -4.40
N VAL A 136 3.38 -2.73 -3.46
CA VAL A 136 3.70 -2.44 -2.06
C VAL A 136 5.21 -2.26 -1.88
N ALA A 137 5.56 -1.44 -0.88
CA ALA A 137 6.92 -1.15 -0.46
C ALA A 137 7.76 -2.42 -0.33
N GLY A 138 8.91 -2.48 -1.03
CA GLY A 138 9.82 -3.61 -0.99
C GLY A 138 9.31 -4.89 -1.66
N ALA A 139 8.19 -4.85 -2.38
CA ALA A 139 7.56 -6.01 -3.02
C ALA A 139 7.37 -7.18 -2.02
N LEU A 140 7.01 -6.84 -0.77
CA LEU A 140 6.87 -7.84 0.29
C LEU A 140 5.80 -8.89 -0.08
N PRO A 141 6.06 -10.18 0.17
CA PRO A 141 5.08 -11.23 -0.05
C PRO A 141 3.90 -11.13 0.92
N LEU A 142 2.79 -11.81 0.62
CA LEU A 142 1.58 -11.83 1.45
C LEU A 142 1.82 -12.41 2.86
N SER A 143 2.88 -13.18 3.07
CA SER A 143 3.24 -13.69 4.39
C SER A 143 4.03 -12.70 5.25
N GLN A 144 4.50 -11.59 4.66
CA GLN A 144 5.43 -10.63 5.28
C GLN A 144 4.85 -9.23 5.49
N GLY A 145 3.52 -9.06 5.40
CA GLY A 145 2.88 -7.81 5.83
C GLY A 145 3.14 -7.51 7.30
N GLU A 146 3.14 -6.22 7.65
CA GLU A 146 3.27 -5.76 9.03
C GLU A 146 2.01 -6.14 9.82
N GLN A 147 2.18 -6.73 11.01
CA GLN A 147 1.06 -7.18 11.82
C GLN A 147 0.36 -6.00 12.51
N GLU A 148 -0.91 -5.79 12.18
CA GLU A 148 -1.77 -4.81 12.87
C GLU A 148 -2.43 -5.44 14.09
N LYS A 149 -2.96 -6.65 13.92
CA LYS A 149 -3.71 -7.38 14.95
C LYS A 149 -3.46 -8.88 14.80
N GLY A 150 -3.16 -9.55 15.89
CA GLY A 150 -3.11 -11.01 15.95
C GLY A 150 -4.51 -11.61 16.16
N GLY A 151 -4.76 -12.77 15.54
CA GLY A 151 -5.90 -13.62 15.80
C GLY A 151 -5.57 -14.74 16.80
N LYS A 152 -6.29 -15.86 16.67
CA LYS A 152 -6.12 -17.04 17.54
C LYS A 152 -4.94 -17.91 17.07
N VAL A 153 -4.75 -18.00 15.76
CA VAL A 153 -3.65 -18.73 15.12
C VAL A 153 -2.57 -17.72 14.71
N PRO A 154 -1.29 -17.97 15.04
CA PRO A 154 -0.21 -17.10 14.58
C PRO A 154 -0.09 -17.08 13.05
N GLY A 155 0.01 -15.87 12.48
CA GLY A 155 0.12 -15.67 11.04
C GLY A 155 -1.23 -15.40 10.38
N LEU A 156 -1.17 -14.83 9.18
CA LEU A 156 -2.37 -14.55 8.38
C LEU A 156 -2.80 -15.82 7.64
N ASP A 157 -4.02 -16.29 7.85
CA ASP A 157 -4.59 -17.43 7.14
C ASP A 157 -5.01 -17.03 5.72
N LEU A 158 -4.08 -17.18 4.78
CA LEU A 158 -4.29 -16.87 3.36
C LEU A 158 -5.39 -17.72 2.70
N GLY A 159 -5.78 -18.86 3.29
CA GLY A 159 -6.87 -19.68 2.77
C GLY A 159 -8.26 -19.17 3.13
N HIS A 160 -8.35 -18.24 4.10
CA HIS A 160 -9.62 -17.75 4.64
C HIS A 160 -9.60 -16.23 4.84
N ILE A 161 -9.14 -15.48 3.83
CA ILE A 161 -9.27 -14.02 3.85
C ILE A 161 -10.75 -13.64 3.76
N GLN A 162 -11.20 -12.78 4.68
CA GLN A 162 -12.59 -12.35 4.79
C GLN A 162 -12.81 -10.88 4.44
N GLN A 163 -11.77 -10.06 4.60
CA GLN A 163 -11.88 -8.62 4.37
C GLN A 163 -10.57 -8.08 3.83
N PHE A 164 -10.67 -7.03 3.02
CA PHE A 164 -9.56 -6.11 2.82
C PHE A 164 -10.00 -4.66 2.99
N HIS A 165 -9.03 -3.82 3.35
CA HIS A 165 -9.23 -2.39 3.48
C HIS A 165 -8.18 -1.65 2.66
N ILE A 166 -8.57 -0.53 2.05
CA ILE A 166 -7.65 0.51 1.60
C ILE A 166 -7.75 1.66 2.58
N GLN A 167 -6.62 2.08 3.13
CA GLN A 167 -6.55 3.09 4.18
C GLN A 167 -5.62 4.23 3.77
N GLY A 168 -5.97 5.45 4.15
CA GLY A 168 -5.16 6.65 3.93
C GLY A 168 -4.92 7.42 5.22
N SER A 169 -3.82 8.16 5.23
CA SER A 169 -3.28 8.99 6.31
C SER A 169 -3.35 8.40 7.72
N PHE A 170 -2.18 8.12 8.29
CA PHE A 170 -2.02 7.97 9.75
C PHE A 170 -1.07 9.02 10.36
N ARG A 171 -0.47 9.86 9.51
CA ARG A 171 0.58 10.83 9.89
C ARG A 171 0.20 12.29 9.60
N GLY A 172 -1.09 12.62 9.51
CA GLY A 172 -1.55 14.01 9.41
C GLY A 172 -2.91 14.18 8.73
N ARG A 173 -3.19 15.39 8.23
CA ARG A 173 -4.38 15.69 7.42
C ARG A 173 -4.01 16.06 5.98
N GLN A 174 -3.03 15.35 5.42
CA GLN A 174 -2.63 15.58 4.03
C GLN A 174 -3.79 15.20 3.09
N PRO A 175 -4.07 16.02 2.06
CA PRO A 175 -5.01 15.65 1.01
C PRO A 175 -4.62 14.34 0.31
N LEU A 176 -5.56 13.41 0.25
CA LEU A 176 -5.50 12.22 -0.59
C LEU A 176 -6.41 12.44 -1.80
N ALA A 177 -5.85 12.31 -3.00
CA ALA A 177 -6.59 12.38 -4.25
C ALA A 177 -6.12 11.27 -5.20
N VAL A 178 -6.89 10.20 -5.31
CA VAL A 178 -6.56 9.03 -6.15
C VAL A 178 -7.82 8.47 -6.82
N ALA A 179 -7.65 7.82 -7.98
CA ALA A 179 -8.65 6.94 -8.55
C ALA A 179 -8.12 5.50 -8.54
N LEU A 180 -8.90 4.57 -7.98
CA LEU A 180 -8.58 3.15 -7.88
C LEU A 180 -9.25 2.39 -9.02
N TYR A 181 -8.52 1.47 -9.64
CA TYR A 181 -9.02 0.64 -10.72
C TYR A 181 -9.06 -0.83 -10.33
N GLU A 182 -8.00 -1.34 -9.70
CA GLU A 182 -7.89 -2.77 -9.44
C GLU A 182 -6.91 -3.06 -8.30
N LEU A 183 -7.27 -3.96 -7.38
CA LEU A 183 -6.35 -4.58 -6.43
C LEU A 183 -6.02 -5.99 -6.91
N ALA A 184 -4.73 -6.34 -6.91
CA ALA A 184 -4.27 -7.65 -7.36
C ALA A 184 -3.08 -8.17 -6.55
N VAL A 185 -2.83 -9.47 -6.67
CA VAL A 185 -1.57 -10.12 -6.27
C VAL A 185 -0.77 -10.40 -7.54
N LEU A 186 0.45 -9.91 -7.56
CA LEU A 186 1.42 -10.16 -8.62
C LEU A 186 2.38 -11.26 -8.17
N PRO A 187 2.80 -12.15 -9.08
CA PRO A 187 3.85 -13.12 -8.80
C PRO A 187 5.16 -12.37 -8.52
N ASN A 188 5.94 -12.86 -7.56
CA ASN A 188 7.30 -12.38 -7.37
C ASN A 188 8.15 -12.86 -8.56
N SER A 189 8.72 -11.90 -9.28
CA SER A 189 9.68 -12.12 -10.37
C SER A 189 11.08 -12.43 -9.86
#